data_AF-K7N401-F1
#
_entry.id   AF-K7N401-F1
#
_cell.length_a   1.000
_cell.length_b   1.000
_cell.length_c   1.000
_cell.angle_alpha   90.00
_cell.angle_beta   90.00
_cell.angle_gamma   90.00
#
_symmetry.space_group_name_H-M   'P 1'
#
loop_
_entity.id
_entity.type
_entity.pdbx_description
1 polymer ?
#
loop_
_entity_poly.entity_id
_entity_poly.type
_entity_poly.pdbx_seq_one_letter_code
_entity_poly.pdbx_strand_id
1 'polypeptide(L)'
;MAAKISLAIGLRTLFTVLGLLMLAIVLYTVFTDGLPFRKELLTPWMAATLIDFYINVVALAVWIAYKESNLISSILWIVLLVCLGSITTSAYIVVQFLKLSSQESSQDPMYYVLLRNPNKNGTAPQRKHSSIVTLRIIFSILGVVMLGTLVYTLITDGSPFRIELITPWLAATLVDFYFNVVALAVWVAYKESSWISAIFWIILLICFGSITTCFYITWQLFQISREDPAYLVLVHHGDRAENRYKGISGEAT
;
A
#
# COMPACT_ATOMS: atom_id res chain seq x y z
N MET A 1 23.15 -12.51 5.19
CA MET A 1 23.67 -11.23 4.66
C MET A 1 23.45 -11.10 3.15
N ALA A 2 24.10 -11.92 2.31
CA ALA A 2 23.96 -11.84 0.84
C ALA A 2 22.51 -11.94 0.33
N ALA A 3 21.72 -12.88 0.86
CA ALA A 3 20.31 -13.03 0.47
C ALA A 3 19.45 -11.78 0.75
N LYS A 4 19.71 -11.07 1.86
CA LYS A 4 18.96 -9.84 2.23
C LYS A 4 19.33 -8.66 1.33
N ILE A 5 20.63 -8.51 1.01
CA ILE A 5 21.09 -7.51 0.04
C ILE A 5 20.50 -7.81 -1.34
N SER A 6 20.50 -9.07 -1.76
CA SER A 6 19.89 -9.51 -3.03
C SER A 6 18.39 -9.22 -3.07
N LEU A 7 17.68 -9.42 -1.96
CA LEU A 7 16.26 -9.07 -1.84
C LEU A 7 16.03 -7.56 -2.02
N ALA A 8 16.83 -6.72 -1.35
CA ALA A 8 16.72 -5.27 -1.47
C ALA A 8 16.95 -4.78 -2.91
N ILE A 9 17.98 -5.33 -3.58
CA ILE A 9 18.26 -5.03 -4.99
C ILE A 9 17.12 -5.53 -5.88
N GLY A 10 16.64 -6.75 -5.66
CA GLY A 10 15.54 -7.34 -6.43
C GLY A 10 14.25 -6.53 -6.33
N LEU A 11 13.84 -6.15 -5.12
CA LEU A 11 12.65 -5.32 -4.91
C LEU A 11 12.82 -3.92 -5.50
N ARG A 12 13.99 -3.29 -5.31
CA ARG A 12 14.27 -1.99 -5.94
C ARG A 12 14.15 -2.06 -7.46
N THR A 13 14.73 -3.08 -8.08
CA THR A 13 14.65 -3.30 -9.54
C THR A 13 13.21 -3.56 -9.97
N LEU A 14 12.48 -4.41 -9.25
CA LEU A 14 11.06 -4.70 -9.51
C LEU A 14 10.23 -3.41 -9.54
N PHE A 15 10.28 -2.60 -8.48
CA PHE A 15 9.50 -1.36 -8.44
C PHE A 15 9.98 -0.33 -9.46
N THR A 16 11.27 -0.30 -9.80
CA THR A 16 11.76 0.55 -10.90
C THR A 16 11.11 0.15 -12.23
N VAL A 17 11.07 -1.15 -12.54
CA VAL A 17 10.45 -1.68 -13.76
C VAL A 17 8.95 -1.43 -13.76
N LEU A 18 8.24 -1.70 -12.65
CA LEU A 18 6.79 -1.47 -12.54
C LEU A 18 6.44 0.01 -12.74
N GLY A 19 7.18 0.93 -12.13
CA GLY A 19 6.95 2.37 -12.28
C GLY A 19 7.16 2.87 -13.71
N LEU A 20 8.25 2.41 -14.38
CA LEU A 20 8.51 2.76 -15.78
C LEU A 20 7.48 2.15 -16.73
N LEU A 21 7.09 0.89 -16.49
CA LEU A 21 6.06 0.21 -17.28
C LEU A 21 4.71 0.91 -17.13
N MET A 22 4.31 1.28 -15.92
CA MET A 22 3.07 2.01 -15.70
C MET A 22 3.10 3.38 -16.39
N LEU A 23 4.22 4.12 -16.29
CA LEU A 23 4.38 5.38 -17.00
C LEU A 23 4.24 5.21 -18.52
N ALA A 24 4.86 4.17 -19.09
CA ALA A 24 4.74 3.86 -20.51
C ALA A 24 3.30 3.54 -20.90
N ILE A 25 2.57 2.77 -20.08
CA ILE A 25 1.15 2.45 -20.30
C ILE A 25 0.29 3.70 -20.25
N VAL A 26 0.44 4.57 -19.25
CA VAL A 26 -0.32 5.83 -19.16
C VAL A 26 -0.05 6.70 -20.37
N LEU A 27 1.22 6.90 -20.74
CA LEU A 27 1.58 7.71 -21.90
C LEU A 27 1.00 7.13 -23.19
N TYR A 28 1.15 5.82 -23.41
CA TYR A 28 0.58 5.14 -24.57
C TYR A 28 -0.93 5.34 -24.64
N THR A 29 -1.66 5.07 -23.55
CA THR A 29 -3.12 5.24 -23.51
C THR A 29 -3.53 6.69 -23.74
N VAL A 30 -2.81 7.67 -23.19
CA VAL A 30 -3.08 9.10 -23.46
C VAL A 30 -2.87 9.43 -24.94
N PHE A 31 -1.80 8.92 -25.56
CA PHE A 31 -1.51 9.19 -26.97
C PHE A 31 -2.49 8.52 -27.93
N THR A 32 -2.96 7.30 -27.61
CA THR A 32 -3.84 6.54 -28.51
C THR A 32 -5.32 6.77 -28.26
N ASP A 33 -5.72 7.04 -27.02
CA ASP A 33 -7.13 7.11 -26.60
C ASP A 33 -7.52 8.48 -26.03
N GLY A 34 -6.57 9.40 -25.85
CA GLY A 34 -6.80 10.72 -25.26
C GLY A 34 -6.87 10.68 -23.73
N LEU A 35 -7.28 11.80 -23.11
CA LEU A 35 -7.34 11.93 -21.64
C LEU A 35 -8.48 11.08 -21.01
N PRO A 36 -8.33 10.64 -19.75
CA PRO A 36 -9.32 9.78 -19.08
C PRO A 36 -10.57 10.52 -18.63
N PHE A 37 -10.57 11.86 -18.62
CA PHE A 37 -11.61 12.69 -18.00
C PHE A 37 -12.84 12.84 -18.90
N ARG A 38 -13.46 11.71 -19.25
CA ARG A 38 -14.62 11.63 -20.14
C ARG A 38 -15.73 10.81 -19.50
N LYS A 39 -16.98 11.28 -19.63
CA LYS A 39 -18.13 10.66 -18.94
C LYS A 39 -18.43 9.26 -19.47
N GLU A 40 -18.20 9.01 -20.75
CA GLU A 40 -18.39 7.71 -21.40
C GLU A 40 -17.50 6.61 -20.82
N LEU A 41 -16.35 6.97 -20.23
CA LEU A 41 -15.45 6.01 -19.59
C LEU A 41 -15.92 5.62 -18.18
N LEU A 42 -16.77 6.43 -17.53
CA LEU A 42 -17.23 6.25 -16.16
C LEU A 42 -18.42 5.27 -16.09
N THR A 43 -18.23 4.07 -16.64
CA THR A 43 -19.18 2.96 -16.50
C THR A 43 -19.27 2.48 -15.04
N PRO A 44 -20.33 1.73 -14.66
CA PRO A 44 -20.44 1.20 -13.30
C PRO A 44 -19.21 0.39 -12.84
N TRP A 45 -18.65 -0.41 -13.76
CA TRP A 45 -17.42 -1.17 -13.49
C TRP A 45 -16.16 -0.32 -13.42
N MET A 46 -16.03 0.74 -14.23
CA MET A 46 -14.94 1.71 -14.05
C MET A 46 -15.03 2.39 -12.69
N ALA A 47 -16.22 2.85 -12.29
CA ALA A 47 -16.43 3.49 -11.00
C ALA A 47 -16.09 2.53 -9.84
N ALA A 48 -16.54 1.27 -9.90
CA ALA A 48 -16.19 0.25 -8.90
C ALA A 48 -14.67 -0.01 -8.84
N THR A 49 -14.01 -0.09 -9.99
CA THR A 49 -12.54 -0.28 -10.07
C THR A 49 -11.78 0.91 -9.49
N LEU A 50 -12.23 2.14 -9.75
CA LEU A 50 -11.65 3.34 -9.16
C LEU A 50 -11.83 3.38 -7.64
N ILE A 51 -13.01 3.01 -7.13
CA ILE A 51 -13.25 2.91 -5.68
C ILE A 51 -12.28 1.89 -5.07
N ASP A 52 -12.17 0.70 -5.66
CA ASP A 52 -11.25 -0.35 -5.21
C ASP A 52 -9.80 0.14 -5.17
N PHE A 53 -9.37 0.77 -6.26
CA PHE A 53 -8.07 1.40 -6.41
C PHE A 53 -7.79 2.44 -5.33
N TYR A 54 -8.71 3.39 -5.12
CA TYR A 54 -8.48 4.47 -4.17
C TYR A 54 -8.47 4.00 -2.71
N ILE A 55 -9.17 2.92 -2.38
CA ILE A 55 -9.08 2.32 -1.03
C ILE A 55 -7.68 1.73 -0.79
N ASN A 56 -7.09 1.05 -1.78
CA ASN A 56 -5.70 0.63 -1.70
C ASN A 56 -4.73 1.82 -1.62
N VAL A 57 -5.00 2.90 -2.36
CA VAL A 57 -4.25 4.17 -2.25
C VAL A 57 -4.34 4.75 -0.85
N VAL A 58 -5.49 4.69 -0.17
CA VAL A 58 -5.61 5.13 1.24
C VAL A 58 -4.67 4.33 2.15
N ALA A 59 -4.58 3.01 1.97
CA ALA A 59 -3.65 2.19 2.75
C ALA A 59 -2.19 2.63 2.56
N LEU A 60 -1.79 2.87 1.31
CA LEU A 60 -0.45 3.36 0.96
C LEU A 60 -0.21 4.79 1.47
N ALA A 61 -1.20 5.67 1.39
CA ALA A 61 -1.12 7.05 1.87
C ALA A 61 -0.93 7.11 3.39
N VAL A 62 -1.64 6.27 4.15
CA VAL A 62 -1.46 6.13 5.61
C VAL A 62 -0.03 5.70 5.94
N TRP A 63 0.53 4.77 5.16
CA TRP A 63 1.93 4.36 5.33
C TRP A 63 2.92 5.50 5.02
N ILE A 64 2.75 6.22 3.91
CA ILE A 64 3.58 7.38 3.55
C ILE A 64 3.52 8.46 4.64
N ALA A 65 2.31 8.75 5.15
CA ALA A 65 2.11 9.74 6.21
C ALA A 65 2.84 9.39 7.52
N TYR A 66 2.97 8.10 7.83
CA TYR A 66 3.77 7.64 8.96
C TYR A 66 5.28 7.70 8.65
N LYS A 67 5.68 7.31 7.44
CA LYS A 67 7.07 7.17 7.04
C LYS A 67 7.79 8.52 6.92
N GLU A 68 7.11 9.53 6.38
CA GLU A 68 7.65 10.88 6.23
C GLU A 68 7.66 11.65 7.56
N SER A 69 8.78 12.31 7.89
CA SER A 69 8.85 13.18 9.06
C SER A 69 8.27 14.57 8.82
N ASN A 70 8.43 15.06 7.59
CA ASN A 70 8.11 16.43 7.23
C ASN A 70 6.69 16.42 6.66
N LEU A 71 5.79 17.16 7.29
CA LEU A 71 4.38 17.25 6.87
C LEU A 71 4.24 17.70 5.41
N ILE A 72 5.07 18.65 4.97
CA ILE A 72 5.08 19.11 3.58
C ILE A 72 5.48 17.98 2.62
N SER A 73 6.55 17.23 2.93
CA SER A 73 6.99 16.07 2.14
C SER A 73 5.88 15.00 2.08
N SER A 74 5.27 14.70 3.23
CA SER A 74 4.14 13.77 3.30
C SER A 74 2.99 14.19 2.41
N ILE A 75 2.57 15.45 2.44
CA ILE A 75 1.47 15.96 1.62
C ILE A 75 1.82 15.87 0.14
N LEU A 76 3.03 16.27 -0.25
CA LEU A 76 3.48 16.20 -1.64
C LEU A 76 3.43 14.77 -2.18
N TRP A 77 3.94 13.80 -1.42
CA TRP A 77 3.89 12.38 -1.82
C TRP A 77 2.47 11.84 -1.89
N ILE A 78 1.58 12.23 -0.96
CA ILE A 78 0.18 11.80 -0.97
C ILE A 78 -0.56 12.39 -2.19
N VAL A 79 -0.34 13.67 -2.52
CA VAL A 79 -0.93 14.29 -3.72
C VAL A 79 -0.45 13.57 -4.99
N LEU A 80 0.86 13.31 -5.09
CA LEU A 80 1.41 12.53 -6.20
C LEU A 80 0.85 11.11 -6.27
N LEU A 81 0.59 10.47 -5.13
CA LEU A 81 0.03 9.13 -5.07
C LEU A 81 -1.42 9.11 -5.56
N VAL A 82 -2.22 10.10 -5.15
CA VAL A 82 -3.61 10.25 -5.60
C VAL A 82 -3.67 10.54 -7.11
N CYS A 83 -2.75 11.36 -7.64
CA CYS A 83 -2.77 11.75 -9.04
C CYS A 83 -2.12 10.73 -10.00
N LEU A 84 -1.07 10.02 -9.59
CA LEU A 84 -0.25 9.16 -10.47
C LEU A 84 -0.24 7.69 -10.06
N GLY A 85 -0.95 7.31 -8.99
CA GLY A 85 -1.12 5.92 -8.62
C GLY A 85 0.18 5.17 -8.36
N SER A 86 0.31 3.99 -8.94
CA SER A 86 1.43 3.08 -8.75
C SER A 86 2.76 3.60 -9.29
N ILE A 87 2.76 4.61 -10.17
CA ILE A 87 3.99 5.32 -10.57
C ILE A 87 4.63 5.95 -9.32
N THR A 88 3.82 6.63 -8.52
CA THR A 88 4.26 7.25 -7.25
C THR A 88 4.59 6.19 -6.22
N THR A 89 3.77 5.15 -6.06
CA THR A 89 4.07 4.03 -5.15
C THR A 89 5.45 3.44 -5.44
N SER A 90 5.72 3.16 -6.72
CA SER A 90 6.98 2.61 -7.19
C SER A 90 8.15 3.56 -6.95
N ALA A 91 8.02 4.83 -7.35
CA ALA A 91 9.04 5.84 -7.14
C ALA A 91 9.36 6.03 -5.65
N TYR A 92 8.33 6.08 -4.79
CA TYR A 92 8.50 6.23 -3.35
C TYR A 92 9.25 5.04 -2.75
N ILE A 93 8.84 3.82 -3.08
CA ILE A 93 9.51 2.60 -2.60
C ILE A 93 10.98 2.57 -3.05
N VAL A 94 11.27 2.89 -4.31
CA VAL A 94 12.66 2.97 -4.82
C VAL A 94 13.46 4.00 -4.05
N VAL A 95 12.91 5.20 -3.81
CA VAL A 95 13.58 6.23 -2.98
C VAL A 95 13.86 5.72 -1.57
N GLN A 96 12.94 4.98 -0.95
CA GLN A 96 13.17 4.41 0.38
C GLN A 96 14.28 3.35 0.39
N PHE A 97 14.35 2.49 -0.64
CA PHE A 97 15.45 1.53 -0.78
C PHE A 97 16.80 2.23 -1.03
N LEU A 98 16.83 3.32 -1.79
CA LEU A 98 18.05 4.09 -2.05
C LEU A 98 18.57 4.84 -0.80
N LYS A 99 17.70 5.14 0.16
CA LYS A 99 18.07 5.77 1.44
C LYS A 99 18.69 4.80 2.46
N LEU A 100 18.67 3.50 2.19
CA LEU A 100 19.26 2.50 3.08
C LEU A 100 20.78 2.53 3.02
N SER A 101 21.41 2.50 4.19
CA SER A 101 22.83 2.19 4.31
C SER A 101 23.10 0.71 3.99
N SER A 102 24.36 0.38 3.67
CA SER A 102 24.79 -1.01 3.45
C SER A 102 24.46 -1.90 4.66
N GLN A 103 24.65 -1.37 5.88
CA GLN A 103 24.31 -2.08 7.11
C GLN A 103 22.80 -2.36 7.22
N GLU A 104 21.95 -1.33 7.06
CA GLU A 104 20.49 -1.47 7.09
C GLU A 104 20.00 -2.49 6.03
N SER A 105 20.54 -2.40 4.81
CA SER A 105 20.21 -3.32 3.71
C SER A 105 20.62 -4.77 3.99
N SER A 106 21.73 -4.97 4.71
CA SER A 106 22.25 -6.30 5.04
C SER A 106 21.53 -6.95 6.23
N GLN A 107 21.01 -6.14 7.16
CA GLN A 107 20.37 -6.59 8.38
C GLN A 107 18.91 -6.94 8.15
N ASP A 108 18.08 -5.98 7.71
CA ASP A 108 16.68 -6.20 7.35
C ASP A 108 16.15 -5.05 6.47
N PRO A 109 16.29 -5.16 5.14
CA PRO A 109 15.96 -4.06 4.25
C PRO A 109 14.48 -3.68 4.30
N MET A 110 13.58 -4.66 4.47
CA MET A 110 12.15 -4.42 4.50
C MET A 110 11.73 -3.70 5.78
N TYR A 111 12.27 -4.12 6.93
CA TYR A 111 12.08 -3.42 8.19
C TYR A 111 12.40 -1.92 8.06
N TYR A 112 13.57 -1.58 7.52
CA TYR A 112 14.01 -0.18 7.38
C TYR A 112 13.31 0.60 6.27
N VAL A 113 12.74 -0.07 5.26
CA VAL A 113 11.87 0.58 4.27
C VAL A 113 10.49 0.89 4.86
N LEU A 114 9.91 -0.04 5.62
CA LEU A 114 8.57 0.13 6.19
C LEU A 114 8.54 1.12 7.37
N LEU A 115 9.48 0.98 8.31
CA LEU A 115 9.52 1.80 9.52
C LEU A 115 10.28 3.11 9.33
N ARG A 116 9.80 4.18 9.95
CA ARG A 116 10.56 5.43 10.02
C ARG A 116 11.80 5.24 10.89
N ASN A 117 12.98 5.60 10.40
CA ASN A 117 14.21 5.56 11.19
C ASN A 117 14.23 6.77 12.15
N PRO A 118 14.18 6.56 13.48
CA PRO A 118 14.19 7.67 14.44
C PRO A 118 15.53 8.43 14.47
N ASN A 119 16.66 7.72 14.32
CA ASN A 119 18.00 8.29 14.43
C ASN A 119 18.38 9.25 13.29
N LYS A 120 17.73 9.16 12.11
CA LYS A 120 18.02 10.06 10.98
C LYS A 120 17.34 11.44 11.11
N ASN A 121 16.21 11.55 11.82
CA ASN A 121 15.33 12.72 11.72
C ASN A 121 15.07 13.43 13.07
N GLY A 122 15.77 13.08 14.15
CA GLY A 122 15.80 13.83 15.42
C GLY A 122 14.45 14.03 16.14
N THR A 123 13.40 13.35 15.69
CA THR A 123 12.03 13.49 16.18
C THR A 123 11.48 12.11 16.47
N ALA A 124 11.30 11.79 17.75
CA ALA A 124 10.57 10.61 18.17
C ALA A 124 9.16 10.62 17.53
N PRO A 125 8.62 9.48 17.09
CA PRO A 125 7.24 9.42 16.61
C PRO A 125 6.32 9.91 17.73
N GLN A 126 5.69 11.07 17.56
CA GLN A 126 4.72 11.53 18.55
C GLN A 126 3.65 10.44 18.72
N ARG A 127 3.51 9.97 19.96
CA ARG A 127 2.60 8.93 20.41
C ARG A 127 1.16 9.41 20.29
N LYS A 128 0.62 9.52 19.06
CA LYS A 128 -0.81 9.72 18.86
C LYS A 128 -1.53 8.40 19.12
N HIS A 129 -1.74 8.07 20.39
CA HIS A 129 -2.43 6.88 20.88
C HIS A 129 -3.82 6.67 20.26
N SER A 130 -4.50 7.75 19.88
CA SER A 130 -5.84 7.70 19.24
C SER A 130 -5.84 7.00 17.87
N SER A 131 -4.67 6.75 17.26
CA SER A 131 -4.57 6.31 15.87
C SER A 131 -5.10 4.89 15.60
N ILE A 132 -4.93 3.92 16.50
CA ILE A 132 -5.31 2.51 16.21
C ILE A 132 -6.82 2.35 16.06
N VAL A 133 -7.59 2.88 17.01
CA VAL A 133 -9.06 2.75 16.99
C VAL A 133 -9.62 3.46 15.76
N THR A 134 -9.12 4.64 15.43
CA THR A 134 -9.49 5.37 14.22
C THR A 134 -9.18 4.56 12.96
N LEU A 135 -7.98 3.97 12.84
CA LEU A 135 -7.64 3.12 11.70
C LEU A 135 -8.54 1.89 11.60
N ARG A 136 -8.86 1.22 12.72
CA ARG A 136 -9.80 0.09 12.73
C ARG A 136 -11.15 0.48 12.14
N ILE A 137 -11.70 1.61 12.58
CA ILE A 137 -12.99 2.11 12.11
C ILE A 137 -12.91 2.46 10.62
N ILE A 138 -11.89 3.21 10.21
CA ILE A 138 -11.71 3.62 8.81
C ILE A 138 -11.62 2.41 7.88
N PHE A 139 -10.70 1.46 8.14
CA PHE A 139 -10.54 0.31 7.26
C PHE A 139 -11.73 -0.65 7.30
N SER A 140 -12.44 -0.77 8.43
CA SER A 140 -13.70 -1.52 8.49
C SER A 140 -14.77 -0.90 7.60
N ILE A 141 -14.95 0.43 7.68
CA ILE A 141 -15.93 1.16 6.85
C ILE A 141 -15.55 1.04 5.37
N LEU A 142 -14.29 1.28 5.01
CA LEU A 142 -13.83 1.18 3.63
C LEU A 142 -14.04 -0.24 3.05
N GLY A 143 -13.81 -1.28 3.85
CA GLY A 143 -14.07 -2.67 3.44
C GLY A 143 -15.56 -2.93 3.19
N VAL A 144 -16.45 -2.44 4.05
CA VAL A 144 -17.91 -2.54 3.85
C VAL A 144 -18.37 -1.74 2.64
N VAL A 145 -17.82 -0.53 2.44
CA VAL A 145 -18.11 0.30 1.25
C VAL A 145 -17.71 -0.46 -0.01
N MET A 146 -16.50 -1.02 -0.09
CA MET A 146 -16.07 -1.76 -1.27
C MET A 146 -16.93 -3.01 -1.52
N LEU A 147 -17.25 -3.77 -0.46
CA LEU A 147 -18.13 -4.93 -0.57
C LEU A 147 -19.52 -4.53 -1.09
N GLY A 148 -20.09 -3.44 -0.56
CA GLY A 148 -21.36 -2.87 -1.00
C GLY A 148 -21.31 -2.43 -2.47
N THR A 149 -20.25 -1.73 -2.87
CA THR A 149 -20.00 -1.34 -4.27
C THR A 149 -19.93 -2.56 -5.18
N LEU A 150 -19.17 -3.59 -4.81
CA LEU A 150 -19.03 -4.80 -5.62
C LEU A 150 -20.37 -5.51 -5.79
N VAL A 151 -21.10 -5.74 -4.69
CA VAL A 151 -22.43 -6.39 -4.72
C VAL A 151 -23.43 -5.58 -5.53
N TYR A 152 -23.47 -4.26 -5.31
CA TYR A 152 -24.35 -3.36 -6.06
C TYR A 152 -24.09 -3.40 -7.56
N THR A 153 -22.82 -3.28 -7.98
CA THR A 153 -22.44 -3.32 -9.39
C THR A 153 -22.72 -4.69 -10.01
N LEU A 154 -22.47 -5.78 -9.28
CA LEU A 154 -22.81 -7.14 -9.75
C LEU A 154 -24.31 -7.33 -9.98
N ILE A 155 -25.16 -6.79 -9.09
CA ILE A 155 -26.62 -6.92 -9.20
C ILE A 155 -27.17 -6.02 -10.33
N THR A 156 -26.67 -4.80 -10.44
CA THR A 156 -27.24 -3.79 -11.34
C THR A 156 -26.68 -3.85 -12.76
N ASP A 157 -25.40 -4.17 -12.90
CA ASP A 157 -24.71 -4.15 -14.19
C ASP A 157 -24.30 -5.56 -14.66
N GLY A 158 -24.37 -6.56 -13.77
CA GLY A 158 -24.00 -7.94 -14.07
C GLY A 158 -22.50 -8.20 -13.89
N SER A 159 -21.99 -9.22 -14.56
CA SER A 159 -20.60 -9.67 -14.41
C SER A 159 -19.57 -8.66 -14.98
N PRO A 160 -18.39 -8.50 -14.34
CA PRO A 160 -17.30 -7.69 -14.91
C PRO A 160 -16.62 -8.35 -16.11
N PHE A 161 -16.79 -9.67 -16.28
CA PHE A 161 -16.07 -10.46 -17.28
C PHE A 161 -16.70 -10.34 -18.68
N ARG A 162 -16.82 -9.10 -19.15
CA ARG A 162 -17.33 -8.75 -20.49
C ARG A 162 -16.29 -7.91 -21.22
N ILE A 163 -15.89 -8.36 -22.40
CA ILE A 163 -14.83 -7.72 -23.21
C ILE A 163 -15.19 -6.26 -23.56
N GLU A 164 -16.48 -5.99 -23.78
CA GLU A 164 -17.00 -4.65 -24.11
C GLU A 164 -16.72 -3.59 -23.02
N LEU A 165 -16.50 -4.00 -21.77
CA LEU A 165 -16.18 -3.08 -20.67
C LEU A 165 -14.70 -2.68 -20.67
N ILE A 166 -13.81 -3.49 -21.27
CA ILE A 166 -12.36 -3.33 -21.22
C ILE A 166 -11.92 -2.26 -22.22
N THR A 167 -12.25 -1.01 -21.92
CA THR A 167 -11.70 0.15 -22.61
C THR A 167 -10.19 0.30 -22.32
N PRO A 168 -9.42 1.01 -23.17
CA PRO A 168 -8.00 1.25 -22.92
C PRO A 168 -7.71 1.85 -21.54
N TRP A 169 -8.56 2.78 -21.09
CA TRP A 169 -8.47 3.38 -19.77
C TRP A 169 -8.86 2.44 -18.62
N LEU A 170 -9.86 1.57 -18.80
CA LEU A 170 -10.17 0.56 -17.77
C LEU A 170 -9.02 -0.43 -17.62
N ALA A 171 -8.46 -0.89 -18.74
CA ALA A 171 -7.29 -1.76 -18.74
C ALA A 171 -6.09 -1.11 -18.04
N ALA A 172 -5.77 0.15 -18.37
CA ALA A 172 -4.69 0.89 -17.73
C ALA A 172 -4.94 1.07 -16.21
N THR A 173 -6.16 1.40 -15.80
CA THR A 173 -6.54 1.53 -14.38
C THR A 173 -6.42 0.20 -13.64
N LEU A 174 -6.78 -0.91 -14.27
CA LEU A 174 -6.66 -2.24 -13.70
C LEU A 174 -5.18 -2.65 -13.54
N VAL A 175 -4.33 -2.34 -14.51
CA VAL A 175 -2.88 -2.56 -14.38
C VAL A 175 -2.31 -1.73 -13.22
N ASP A 176 -2.68 -0.45 -13.15
CA ASP A 176 -2.26 0.47 -12.07
C ASP A 176 -2.68 -0.06 -10.68
N PHE A 177 -3.93 -0.50 -10.58
CA PHE A 177 -4.48 -1.19 -9.42
C PHE A 177 -3.63 -2.39 -9.01
N TYR A 178 -3.36 -3.32 -9.92
CA TYR A 178 -2.59 -4.52 -9.59
C TYR A 178 -1.14 -4.22 -9.23
N PHE A 179 -0.54 -3.16 -9.78
CA PHE A 179 0.82 -2.75 -9.36
C PHE A 179 0.83 -2.22 -7.93
N ASN A 180 -0.22 -1.52 -7.49
CA ASN A 180 -0.40 -1.21 -6.08
C ASN A 180 -0.65 -2.48 -5.23
N VAL A 181 -1.40 -3.46 -5.75
CA VAL A 181 -1.58 -4.76 -5.08
C VAL A 181 -0.25 -5.49 -4.93
N VAL A 182 0.68 -5.40 -5.90
CA VAL A 182 2.04 -5.96 -5.75
C VAL A 182 2.76 -5.34 -4.55
N ALA A 183 2.66 -4.03 -4.34
CA ALA A 183 3.25 -3.38 -3.17
C ALA A 183 2.66 -3.91 -1.85
N LEU A 184 1.33 -4.06 -1.79
CA LEU A 184 0.64 -4.63 -0.64
C LEU A 184 1.00 -6.11 -0.43
N ALA A 185 1.11 -6.89 -1.50
CA ALA A 185 1.49 -8.30 -1.46
C ALA A 185 2.92 -8.49 -0.94
N VAL A 186 3.89 -7.66 -1.38
CA VAL A 186 5.25 -7.67 -0.86
C VAL A 186 5.28 -7.37 0.65
N TRP A 187 4.45 -6.40 1.09
CA TRP A 187 4.31 -6.11 2.51
C TRP A 187 3.71 -7.28 3.31
N VAL A 188 2.62 -7.89 2.81
CA VAL A 188 2.00 -9.06 3.43
C VAL A 188 2.98 -10.24 3.50
N ALA A 189 3.72 -10.51 2.44
CA ALA A 189 4.73 -11.56 2.39
C ALA A 189 5.85 -11.37 3.43
N TYR A 190 6.26 -10.13 3.67
CA TYR A 190 7.24 -9.81 4.72
C TYR A 190 6.64 -9.96 6.13
N LYS A 191 5.38 -9.58 6.30
CA LYS A 191 4.73 -9.51 7.61
C LYS A 191 4.26 -10.86 8.15
N GLU A 192 3.84 -11.77 7.28
CA GLU A 192 3.32 -13.08 7.66
C GLU A 192 4.44 -14.06 8.01
N SER A 193 4.31 -14.77 9.13
CA SER A 193 5.33 -15.72 9.61
C SER A 193 5.42 -17.00 8.78
N SER A 194 4.32 -17.40 8.15
CA SER A 194 4.20 -18.62 7.38
C SER A 194 4.01 -18.29 5.90
N TRP A 195 4.81 -18.93 5.05
CA TRP A 195 4.70 -18.80 3.59
C TRP A 195 3.33 -19.25 3.07
N ILE A 196 2.69 -20.23 3.72
CA ILE A 196 1.34 -20.70 3.37
C ILE A 196 0.31 -19.60 3.64
N SER A 197 0.41 -18.94 4.80
CA SER A 197 -0.48 -17.81 5.16
C SER A 197 -0.24 -16.64 4.21
N ALA A 198 1.02 -16.32 3.90
CA ALA A 198 1.36 -15.28 2.94
C ALA A 198 0.73 -15.55 1.56
N ILE A 199 0.87 -16.76 1.02
CA ILE A 199 0.27 -17.14 -0.27
C ILE A 199 -1.25 -17.04 -0.21
N PHE A 200 -1.88 -17.54 0.86
CA PHE A 200 -3.32 -17.44 1.06
C PHE A 200 -3.80 -15.99 0.98
N TRP A 201 -3.17 -15.08 1.72
CA TRP A 201 -3.52 -13.66 1.70
C TRP A 201 -3.25 -12.99 0.35
N ILE A 202 -2.15 -13.34 -0.33
CA ILE A 202 -1.83 -12.79 -1.65
C ILE A 202 -2.88 -13.22 -2.68
N ILE A 203 -3.33 -14.48 -2.65
CA ILE A 203 -4.43 -14.94 -3.51
C ILE A 203 -5.69 -14.12 -3.24
N LEU A 204 -6.04 -13.90 -1.96
CA LEU A 204 -7.20 -13.08 -1.61
C LEU A 204 -7.05 -11.61 -2.03
N LEU A 205 -5.85 -11.03 -1.99
CA LEU A 205 -5.58 -9.67 -2.47
C LEU A 205 -5.80 -9.57 -3.98
N ILE A 206 -5.37 -10.59 -4.73
CA ILE A 206 -5.57 -10.63 -6.19
C ILE A 206 -7.05 -10.82 -6.54
N CYS A 207 -7.76 -11.70 -5.82
CA CYS A 207 -9.16 -12.02 -6.14
C CYS A 207 -10.17 -10.97 -5.65
N PHE A 208 -9.94 -10.35 -4.50
CA PHE A 208 -10.92 -9.47 -3.83
C PHE A 208 -10.39 -8.05 -3.58
N GLY A 209 -9.18 -7.74 -4.04
CA GLY A 209 -8.67 -6.38 -4.04
C GLY A 209 -8.65 -5.74 -2.65
N SER A 210 -9.16 -4.52 -2.57
CA SER A 210 -9.19 -3.72 -1.35
C SER A 210 -10.11 -4.26 -0.26
N ILE A 211 -11.08 -5.14 -0.56
CA ILE A 211 -11.85 -5.83 0.49
C ILE A 211 -10.88 -6.63 1.37
N THR A 212 -9.97 -7.38 0.75
CA THR A 212 -8.93 -8.13 1.46
C THR A 212 -7.95 -7.19 2.15
N THR A 213 -7.51 -6.12 1.49
CA THR A 213 -6.62 -5.11 2.12
C THR A 213 -7.23 -4.57 3.42
N CYS A 214 -8.49 -4.14 3.37
CA CYS A 214 -9.23 -3.62 4.52
C CYS A 214 -9.42 -4.66 5.61
N PHE A 215 -9.83 -5.88 5.25
CA PHE A 215 -10.02 -6.96 6.19
C PHE A 215 -8.71 -7.33 6.88
N TYR A 216 -7.63 -7.50 6.12
CA TYR A 216 -6.30 -7.84 6.63
C TYR A 216 -5.75 -6.77 7.56
N ILE A 217 -5.81 -5.49 7.17
CA ILE A 217 -5.36 -4.38 8.02
C ILE A 217 -6.18 -4.33 9.31
N THR A 218 -7.51 -4.43 9.20
CA THR A 218 -8.42 -4.42 10.35
C THR A 218 -8.12 -5.58 11.30
N TRP A 219 -8.02 -6.80 10.78
CA TRP A 219 -7.65 -8.01 11.51
C TRP A 219 -6.33 -7.84 12.27
N GLN A 220 -5.32 -7.30 11.59
CA GLN A 220 -4.01 -7.06 12.17
C GLN A 220 -4.03 -5.97 13.25
N LEU A 221 -4.83 -4.92 13.06
CA LEU A 221 -5.02 -3.87 14.06
C LEU A 221 -5.74 -4.41 15.30
N PHE A 222 -6.66 -5.36 15.17
CA PHE A 222 -7.34 -6.00 16.32
C PHE A 222 -6.39 -6.84 17.18
N GLN A 223 -5.31 -7.36 16.61
CA GLN A 223 -4.27 -8.09 17.34
C GLN A 223 -3.27 -7.20 18.09
N ILE A 224 -3.37 -5.88 17.94
CA ILE A 224 -2.50 -4.90 18.61
C ILE A 224 -3.29 -4.27 19.78
N SER A 225 -2.63 -3.98 20.92
CA SER A 225 -3.33 -3.30 22.03
C SER A 225 -3.79 -1.91 21.62
N ARG A 226 -4.83 -1.37 22.26
CA ARG A 226 -5.30 0.00 22.00
C ARG A 226 -4.28 1.06 22.39
N GLU A 227 -3.41 0.74 23.35
CA GLU A 227 -2.38 1.63 23.89
C GLU A 227 -1.07 1.59 23.10
N ASP A 228 -0.92 0.57 22.26
CA ASP A 228 0.26 0.38 21.42
C ASP A 228 0.26 1.41 20.25
N PRO A 229 1.42 1.72 19.67
CA PRO A 229 1.47 2.62 18.52
C PRO A 229 1.01 1.94 17.23
N ALA A 230 0.28 2.68 16.38
CA ALA A 230 -0.32 2.15 15.16
C ALA A 230 0.68 1.58 14.14
N TYR A 231 1.92 2.08 14.12
CA TYR A 231 2.95 1.59 13.20
C TYR A 231 3.35 0.13 13.44
N LEU A 232 3.01 -0.47 14.59
CA LEU A 232 3.22 -1.90 14.84
C LEU A 232 2.45 -2.78 13.85
N VAL A 233 1.45 -2.24 13.17
CA VAL A 233 0.77 -2.94 12.08
C VAL A 233 1.71 -3.21 10.90
N LEU A 234 2.79 -2.47 10.72
CA LEU A 234 3.70 -2.65 9.58
C LEU A 234 4.68 -3.80 9.78
N VAL A 235 4.99 -4.15 11.03
CA VAL A 235 6.03 -5.13 11.37
C VAL A 235 5.49 -6.53 11.66
N HIS A 236 6.39 -7.50 11.53
CA HIS A 236 6.16 -8.90 11.91
C HIS A 236 5.83 -9.02 13.41
N HIS A 237 5.05 -10.03 13.78
CA HIS A 237 4.61 -10.25 15.17
C HIS A 237 5.77 -10.36 16.17
N GLY A 238 6.85 -11.04 15.79
CA GLY A 238 8.05 -11.19 16.62
C GLY A 238 8.73 -9.87 16.97
N ASP A 239 8.74 -8.92 16.04
CA ASP A 239 9.44 -7.63 16.21
C ASP A 239 8.59 -6.62 17.00
N ARG A 240 7.32 -6.93 17.28
CA ARG A 240 6.43 -6.02 18.02
C ARG A 240 6.88 -5.80 19.45
N ALA A 241 7.45 -6.81 20.11
CA ALA A 241 7.94 -6.68 21.48
C ALA A 241 9.18 -5.76 21.54
N GLU A 242 10.14 -5.95 20.64
CA GLU A 242 11.34 -5.12 20.54
C GLU A 242 10.98 -3.66 20.21
N ASN A 243 10.05 -3.44 19.26
CA ASN A 243 9.63 -2.10 18.88
C ASN A 243 8.82 -1.38 19.97
N ARG A 244 8.01 -2.11 20.75
CA ARG A 244 7.37 -1.57 21.94
C ARG A 244 8.40 -1.04 22.92
N TYR A 245 9.46 -1.80 23.18
CA TYR A 245 10.53 -1.38 24.09
C TYR A 245 11.31 -0.18 23.56
N LYS A 246 11.70 -0.15 22.27
CA LYS A 246 12.37 1.02 21.66
C LYS A 246 11.53 2.29 21.72
N GLY A 247 10.21 2.15 21.57
CA GLY A 247 9.26 3.25 21.74
C GLY A 247 9.25 3.81 23.17
N ILE A 248 9.37 2.95 24.18
CA ILE A 248 9.43 3.34 25.61
C ILE A 248 10.80 3.94 25.96
N SER A 249 11.90 3.34 25.51
CA SER A 249 13.25 3.83 25.83
C SER A 249 13.56 5.20 25.22
N GLY A 250 12.96 5.51 24.06
CA GLY A 250 13.04 6.85 23.45
C GLY A 250 12.24 7.94 24.16
N GLU A 251 11.41 7.60 25.18
CA GLU A 251 10.76 8.56 26.07
C GLU A 251 11.62 8.89 27.31
N ALA A 252 12.63 8.07 27.64
CA ALA A 252 13.46 8.22 28.83
C ALA A 252 14.67 9.17 28.63
N THR A 253 14.82 9.76 27.44
CA THR A 253 15.87 10.71 27.06
C THR A 253 15.25 12.00 26.55
#